data_AF-A0A286MUM2-F1
#
_entry.id   AF-A0A286MUM2-F1
#
_cell.length_a   1.000
_cell.length_b   1.000
_cell.length_c   1.000
_cell.angle_alpha   90.00
_cell.angle_beta   90.00
_cell.angle_gamma   90.00
#
_symmetry.space_group_name_H-M   'P 1'
#
loop_
_entity.id
_entity.type
_entity.pdbx_description
1 polymer ?
#
loop_
_entity_poly.entity_id
_entity_poly.type
_entity_poly.pdbx_seq_one_letter_code
_entity_poly.pdbx_strand_id
1 'polypeptide(L)'
;MNTTTFFFFFIPILALILLAVNLILAPHNPYQEKDSAFECGFHSFLGQNRTQFSISFFIFALLFLLFDLEILLVYPYIVSAYTNGVYGLIIMLIFFLVLTLGFAFELGKNALKIDSRQMFSVARKNWKTISKIN
;
A
#
# COMPACT_ATOMS: atom_id res chain seq x y z
N MET A 1 37.70 8.99 -4.79
CA MET A 1 36.45 8.23 -4.57
C MET A 1 35.55 9.11 -3.72
N ASN A 2 34.38 9.49 -4.22
CA ASN A 2 33.49 10.36 -3.47
C ASN A 2 32.77 9.54 -2.39
N THR A 3 32.42 10.19 -1.27
CA THR A 3 31.67 9.56 -0.18
C THR A 3 30.39 8.89 -0.68
N THR A 4 29.71 9.47 -1.67
CA THR A 4 28.54 8.88 -2.33
C THR A 4 28.86 7.56 -3.02
N THR A 5 29.92 7.51 -3.82
CA THR A 5 30.36 6.27 -4.49
C THR A 5 30.72 5.19 -3.48
N PHE A 6 31.30 5.55 -2.34
CA PHE A 6 31.60 4.60 -1.27
C PHE A 6 30.32 3.97 -0.69
N PHE A 7 29.30 4.77 -0.36
CA PHE A 7 28.03 4.23 0.19
C PHE A 7 27.30 3.30 -0.77
N PHE A 8 27.27 3.63 -2.08
CA PHE A 8 26.61 2.80 -3.08
C PHE A 8 27.19 1.39 -3.18
N PHE A 9 28.49 1.22 -2.98
CA PHE A 9 29.13 -0.10 -2.99
C PHE A 9 29.12 -0.76 -1.61
N PHE A 10 29.37 0.01 -0.54
CA PHE A 10 29.52 -0.55 0.80
C PHE A 10 28.25 -1.22 1.32
N ILE A 11 27.09 -0.59 1.14
CA ILE A 11 25.80 -1.09 1.67
C ILE A 11 25.42 -2.47 1.11
N PRO A 12 25.34 -2.69 -0.21
CA PRO A 12 24.97 -4.00 -0.75
C PRO A 12 26.03 -5.06 -0.47
N ILE A 13 27.32 -4.69 -0.49
CA ILE A 13 28.42 -5.62 -0.19
C ILE A 13 28.30 -6.11 1.26
N LEU A 14 28.07 -5.19 2.21
CA LEU A 14 27.90 -5.55 3.62
C LEU A 14 26.68 -6.45 3.83
N ALA A 15 25.55 -6.16 3.17
CA ALA A 15 24.35 -6.98 3.24
C ALA A 15 24.61 -8.42 2.73
N LEU A 16 25.35 -8.56 1.62
CA LEU A 16 25.73 -9.88 1.07
C LEU A 16 26.70 -10.63 1.99
N ILE A 17 27.67 -9.94 2.58
CA ILE A 17 28.61 -10.56 3.54
C ILE A 17 27.85 -11.10 4.75
N LEU A 18 26.94 -10.31 5.33
CA LEU A 18 26.15 -10.75 6.49
C LEU A 18 25.24 -11.94 6.15
N LEU A 19 24.62 -11.94 4.97
CA LEU A 19 23.84 -13.08 4.47
C LEU A 19 24.72 -14.32 4.29
N ALA A 20 25.90 -14.19 3.67
CA ALA A 20 26.82 -15.29 3.45
C ALA A 20 27.34 -15.88 4.78
N VAL A 21 27.67 -15.03 5.75
CA VAL A 21 28.06 -15.45 7.09
C VAL A 21 26.94 -16.25 7.74
N ASN A 22 25.68 -15.79 7.67
CA ASN A 22 24.55 -16.55 8.23
C ASN A 22 24.41 -17.92 7.55
N LEU A 23 24.50 -17.97 6.22
CA LEU A 23 24.31 -19.20 5.45
C LEU A 23 25.42 -20.24 5.69
N ILE A 24 26.66 -19.80 5.97
CA ILE A 24 27.80 -20.68 6.24
C ILE A 24 27.86 -21.11 7.71
N LEU A 25 27.57 -20.20 8.66
CA LEU A 25 27.73 -20.49 10.09
C LEU A 25 26.47 -21.09 10.74
N ALA A 26 25.28 -20.86 10.18
CA ALA A 26 24.04 -21.33 10.80
C ALA A 26 23.84 -22.85 10.62
N PRO A 27 23.45 -23.59 11.67
CA PRO A 27 23.12 -25.00 11.54
C PRO A 27 21.85 -25.19 10.69
N HIS A 28 21.98 -25.91 9.59
CA HIS A 28 20.88 -26.18 8.67
C HIS A 28 20.35 -27.61 8.85
N ASN A 29 19.21 -27.76 9.53
CA ASN A 29 18.47 -29.02 9.67
C ASN A 29 17.02 -28.82 9.16
N PRO A 30 16.76 -29.06 7.86
CA PRO A 30 15.43 -28.96 7.27
C PRO A 30 14.62 -30.24 7.54
N TYR A 31 13.34 -30.07 7.89
CA TYR A 31 12.38 -31.16 8.03
C TYR A 31 11.03 -30.69 7.49
N GLN A 32 10.18 -31.60 7.02
CA GLN A 32 8.96 -31.27 6.26
C GLN A 32 8.04 -30.27 6.98
N GLU A 33 7.88 -30.41 8.30
CA GLU A 33 7.05 -29.51 9.11
C GLU A 33 7.72 -28.16 9.44
N LYS A 34 9.05 -28.05 9.30
CA LYS A 34 9.77 -26.76 9.43
C LYS A 34 9.58 -25.89 8.21
N ASP A 35 9.53 -26.56 7.05
CA ASP A 35 9.49 -25.93 5.73
C ASP A 35 8.04 -25.65 5.30
N SER A 36 7.05 -26.19 6.01
CA SER A 36 5.62 -25.93 5.79
C SER A 36 5.19 -24.58 6.41
N ALA A 37 4.17 -23.95 5.83
CA ALA A 37 3.64 -22.69 6.33
C ALA A 37 2.90 -22.90 7.65
N PHE A 38 3.16 -22.05 8.64
CA PHE A 38 2.54 -22.14 9.95
C PHE A 38 1.10 -21.60 9.93
N GLU A 39 0.11 -22.48 10.10
CA GLU A 39 -1.32 -22.12 10.27
C GLU A 39 -1.88 -22.70 11.58
N CYS A 40 -1.28 -22.30 12.72
CA CYS A 40 -1.75 -22.69 14.07
C CYS A 40 -1.83 -24.22 14.29
N GLY A 41 -0.94 -24.99 13.67
CA GLY A 41 -0.91 -26.46 13.78
C GLY A 41 -1.81 -27.21 12.80
N PHE A 42 -2.45 -26.51 11.87
CA PHE A 42 -3.15 -27.11 10.74
C PHE A 42 -2.29 -27.05 9.46
N HIS A 43 -2.46 -28.03 8.59
CA HIS A 43 -1.89 -27.97 7.24
C HIS A 43 -2.61 -26.88 6.44
N SER A 44 -1.84 -26.03 5.75
CA SER A 44 -2.39 -25.00 4.88
C SER A 44 -3.44 -25.57 3.93
N PHE A 45 -4.59 -24.90 3.85
CA PHE A 45 -5.67 -25.29 2.96
C PHE A 45 -5.17 -25.26 1.50
N LEU A 46 -4.99 -26.43 0.90
CA LEU A 46 -4.61 -26.60 -0.50
C LEU A 46 -5.68 -25.90 -1.39
N GLY A 47 -5.30 -24.76 -1.97
CA GLY A 47 -6.13 -24.04 -2.96
C GLY A 47 -6.79 -22.74 -2.49
N GLN A 48 -6.64 -22.29 -1.24
CA GLN A 48 -7.26 -21.04 -0.73
C GLN A 48 -6.28 -20.00 -0.16
N ASN A 49 -5.11 -19.84 -0.79
CA ASN A 49 -4.11 -18.84 -0.35
C ASN A 49 -4.49 -17.37 -0.66
N ARG A 50 -5.63 -17.15 -1.34
CA ARG A 50 -6.15 -15.83 -1.69
C ARG A 50 -7.54 -15.67 -1.06
N THR A 51 -7.59 -14.94 0.04
CA THR A 51 -8.84 -14.55 0.68
C THR A 51 -9.36 -13.25 0.05
N GLN A 52 -10.68 -13.11 -0.01
CA GLN A 52 -11.31 -11.87 -0.49
C GLN A 52 -11.11 -10.77 0.55
N PHE A 53 -10.33 -9.75 0.20
CA PHE A 53 -10.21 -8.51 0.96
C PHE A 53 -11.21 -7.46 0.46
N SER A 54 -11.49 -6.44 1.28
CA SER A 54 -12.38 -5.35 0.86
C SER A 54 -11.75 -4.52 -0.26
N ILE A 55 -12.58 -4.06 -1.20
CA ILE A 55 -12.14 -3.22 -2.32
C ILE A 55 -11.56 -1.88 -1.85
N SER A 56 -11.91 -1.41 -0.65
CA SER A 56 -11.43 -0.17 -0.06
C SER A 56 -9.90 -0.10 0.03
N PHE A 57 -9.22 -1.24 0.23
CA PHE A 57 -7.74 -1.30 0.22
C PHE A 57 -7.15 -1.02 -1.17
N PHE A 58 -7.83 -1.46 -2.23
CA PHE A 58 -7.42 -1.17 -3.60
C PHE A 58 -7.62 0.31 -3.94
N ILE A 59 -8.75 0.89 -3.51
CA ILE A 59 -9.04 2.32 -3.71
C ILE A 59 -7.99 3.18 -3.01
N PHE A 60 -7.56 2.80 -1.80
CA PHE A 60 -6.46 3.49 -1.11
C PHE A 60 -5.15 3.46 -1.90
N ALA A 61 -4.78 2.32 -2.49
CA ALA A 61 -3.57 2.21 -3.31
C ALA A 61 -3.65 3.07 -4.59
N LEU A 62 -4.82 3.16 -5.22
CA LEU A 62 -5.06 4.00 -6.38
C LEU A 62 -4.97 5.49 -6.02
N LEU A 63 -5.55 5.90 -4.89
CA LEU A 63 -5.43 7.28 -4.40
C LEU A 63 -3.98 7.64 -4.07
N PHE A 64 -3.22 6.73 -3.44
CA PHE A 64 -1.80 6.94 -3.20
C PHE A 64 -1.02 7.15 -4.49
N LEU A 65 -1.28 6.34 -5.52
CA LEU A 65 -0.66 6.48 -6.84
C LEU A 65 -0.97 7.83 -7.48
N LEU A 66 -2.22 8.31 -7.36
CA LEU A 66 -2.62 9.61 -7.91
C LEU A 66 -1.91 10.77 -7.19
N PHE A 67 -1.79 10.71 -5.86
CA PHE A 67 -1.06 11.72 -5.09
C PHE A 67 0.45 11.70 -5.34
N ASP A 68 1.05 10.53 -5.57
CA ASP A 68 2.46 10.42 -5.96
C ASP A 68 2.70 11.09 -7.33
N LEU A 69 1.78 10.86 -8.28
CA LEU A 69 1.79 11.50 -9.60
C LEU A 69 1.65 13.03 -9.49
N GLU A 70 0.80 13.52 -8.59
CA GLU A 70 0.65 14.95 -8.33
C GLU A 70 1.99 15.60 -7.94
N ILE A 71 2.72 15.01 -6.98
CA ILE A 71 4.03 15.52 -6.53
C ILE A 71 5.04 15.47 -7.67
N LEU A 72 5.03 14.39 -8.47
CA LEU A 72 5.89 14.24 -9.63
C LEU A 72 5.66 15.36 -10.66
N LEU A 73 4.41 15.78 -10.88
CA LEU A 73 4.08 16.87 -11.80
C LEU A 73 4.37 18.26 -11.23
N VAL A 74 4.40 18.40 -9.90
CA VAL A 74 4.84 19.64 -9.24
C VAL A 74 6.35 19.83 -9.34
N TYR A 75 7.13 18.75 -9.39
CA TYR A 75 8.59 18.81 -9.39
C TYR A 75 9.23 19.66 -10.53
N PRO A 76 8.85 19.50 -11.82
CA PRO A 76 9.38 20.33 -12.90
C PRO A 76 9.13 21.82 -12.70
N TYR A 77 7.97 22.19 -12.14
CA TYR A 77 7.68 23.58 -11.82
C TYR A 77 8.61 24.12 -10.74
N ILE A 78 8.87 23.36 -9.66
CA ILE A 78 9.80 23.78 -8.60
C ILE A 78 11.20 24.04 -9.19
N VAL A 79 11.69 23.15 -10.06
CA VAL A 79 13.01 23.28 -10.69
C VAL A 79 13.09 24.49 -11.63
N SER A 80 11.99 24.81 -12.32
CA SER A 80 11.93 25.90 -13.32
C SER A 80 11.22 27.16 -12.82
N ALA A 81 10.99 27.29 -11.51
CA ALA A 81 10.15 28.34 -10.92
C ALA A 81 10.64 29.75 -11.28
N TYR A 82 11.97 29.93 -11.37
CA TYR A 82 12.57 31.20 -11.75
C TYR A 82 12.23 31.61 -13.20
N THR A 83 12.17 30.64 -14.12
CA THR A 83 11.91 30.90 -15.54
C THR A 83 10.43 31.05 -15.86
N ASN A 84 9.56 30.28 -15.20
CA ASN A 84 8.13 30.28 -15.47
C ASN A 84 7.36 31.34 -14.65
N GLY A 85 7.98 31.88 -13.59
CA GLY A 85 7.45 32.98 -12.79
C GLY A 85 6.00 32.76 -12.33
N VAL A 86 5.20 33.82 -12.38
CA VAL A 86 3.80 33.80 -11.92
C VAL A 86 2.89 33.01 -12.86
N TYR A 87 3.22 32.93 -14.15
CA TYR A 87 2.41 32.19 -15.12
C TYR A 87 2.42 30.68 -14.84
N GLY A 88 3.62 30.11 -14.62
CA GLY A 88 3.74 28.70 -14.22
C GLY A 88 3.08 28.41 -12.87
N LEU A 89 3.16 29.36 -11.93
CA LEU A 89 2.51 29.25 -10.63
C LEU A 89 0.99 29.10 -10.75
N ILE A 90 0.36 29.91 -11.61
CA ILE A 90 -1.09 29.88 -11.82
C ILE A 90 -1.51 28.53 -12.43
N ILE A 91 -0.80 28.05 -13.45
CA ILE A 91 -1.09 26.75 -14.09
C ILE A 91 -0.96 25.62 -13.06
N MET A 92 0.10 25.64 -12.26
CA MET A 92 0.30 24.64 -11.21
C MET A 92 -0.78 24.67 -10.13
N LEU A 93 -1.20 25.86 -9.70
CA LEU A 93 -2.28 25.99 -8.72
C LEU A 93 -3.61 25.48 -9.27
N ILE A 94 -3.92 25.76 -10.54
CA ILE A 94 -5.12 25.22 -11.19
C ILE A 94 -5.05 23.69 -11.25
N PHE A 95 -3.90 23.14 -11.64
CA PHE A 95 -3.69 21.69 -11.70
C PHE A 95 -3.88 21.02 -10.33
N PHE A 96 -3.23 21.56 -9.29
CA PHE A 96 -3.36 21.10 -7.91
C PHE A 96 -4.81 21.19 -7.40
N LEU A 97 -5.51 22.28 -7.72
CA LEU A 97 -6.91 22.47 -7.32
C LEU A 97 -7.83 21.42 -7.95
N VAL A 98 -7.65 21.10 -9.23
CA VAL A 98 -8.47 20.08 -9.92
C VAL A 98 -8.25 18.69 -9.30
N LEU A 99 -7.01 18.31 -8.99
CA LEU A 99 -6.72 17.01 -8.38
C LEU A 99 -7.23 16.92 -6.93
N THR A 100 -7.02 17.96 -6.13
CA THR A 100 -7.53 18.00 -4.74
C THR A 100 -9.06 17.97 -4.69
N LEU A 101 -9.77 18.59 -5.65
CA LEU A 101 -11.22 18.44 -5.78
C LEU A 101 -11.64 17.00 -6.11
N GLY A 102 -10.93 16.33 -7.01
CA GLY A 102 -11.16 14.91 -7.31
C GLY A 102 -10.99 14.02 -6.09
N PHE A 103 -9.97 14.28 -5.27
CA PHE A 103 -9.78 13.59 -4.00
C PHE A 103 -10.88 13.88 -2.98
N ALA A 104 -11.27 15.14 -2.82
CA ALA A 104 -12.34 15.53 -1.90
C ALA A 104 -13.68 14.85 -2.27
N PHE A 105 -13.94 14.68 -3.56
CA PHE A 105 -15.12 13.95 -4.05
C PHE A 105 -15.10 12.47 -3.67
N GLU A 106 -13.97 11.78 -3.85
CA GLU A 106 -13.77 10.38 -3.45
C GLU A 106 -14.00 10.18 -1.94
N LEU A 107 -13.51 11.11 -1.12
CA LEU A 107 -13.77 11.12 0.34
C LEU A 107 -15.26 11.26 0.66
N GLY A 108 -15.96 12.19 -0.02
CA GLY A 108 -17.39 12.40 0.17
C GLY A 108 -18.25 11.18 -0.16
N LYS A 109 -17.78 10.32 -1.09
CA LYS A 109 -18.46 9.06 -1.43
C LYS A 109 -18.22 7.94 -0.42
N ASN A 110 -17.49 8.19 0.66
CA ASN A 110 -17.11 7.19 1.67
C ASN A 110 -16.44 5.94 1.07
N ALA A 111 -15.76 6.07 -0.09
CA ALA A 111 -15.12 4.97 -0.79
C ALA A 111 -14.01 4.29 0.06
N LEU A 112 -13.47 5.04 1.02
CA LEU A 112 -12.45 4.58 1.96
C LEU A 112 -13.01 3.88 3.21
N LYS A 113 -14.34 3.84 3.37
CA LYS A 113 -14.94 3.17 4.51
C LYS A 113 -14.67 1.66 4.43
N ILE A 114 -14.09 1.12 5.49
CA ILE A 114 -13.88 -0.32 5.63
C ILE A 114 -15.08 -0.89 6.36
N ASP A 115 -16.03 -1.44 5.61
CA ASP A 115 -17.17 -2.14 6.19
C ASP A 115 -16.78 -3.56 6.58
N SER A 116 -17.04 -3.94 7.83
CA SER A 116 -16.87 -5.31 8.29
C SER A 116 -18.06 -6.17 7.84
N ARG A 117 -17.80 -7.36 7.30
CA ARG A 117 -18.87 -8.32 6.95
C ARG A 117 -19.75 -8.70 8.14
N GLN A 118 -19.23 -8.59 9.36
CA GLN A 118 -20.01 -8.81 10.58
C GLN A 118 -21.15 -7.78 10.71
N MET A 119 -20.91 -6.52 10.35
CA MET A 119 -21.94 -5.49 10.37
C MET A 119 -23.10 -5.82 9.42
N PHE A 120 -22.79 -6.32 8.22
CA PHE A 120 -23.81 -6.76 7.26
C PHE A 120 -24.61 -7.97 7.74
N SER A 121 -23.95 -8.93 8.40
CA SER A 121 -24.61 -10.12 8.97
C SER A 121 -25.60 -9.76 10.08
N VAL A 122 -25.20 -8.86 10.99
CA VAL A 122 -26.05 -8.40 12.11
C VAL A 122 -27.27 -7.62 11.61
N ALA A 123 -27.08 -6.69 10.67
CA ALA A 123 -28.19 -5.92 10.08
C ALA A 123 -29.21 -6.83 9.39
N ARG A 124 -28.74 -7.82 8.62
CA ARG A 124 -29.60 -8.79 7.93
C ARG A 124 -30.35 -9.70 8.90
N LYS A 125 -29.73 -10.07 10.02
CA LYS A 125 -30.37 -10.89 11.07
C LYS A 125 -31.48 -10.12 11.77
N ASN A 126 -31.23 -8.87 12.19
CA ASN A 126 -32.25 -8.02 12.81
C ASN A 126 -33.46 -7.79 11.89
N TRP A 127 -33.22 -7.53 10.60
CA TRP A 127 -34.30 -7.37 9.63
C TRP A 127 -35.20 -8.61 9.52
N LYS A 128 -34.60 -9.81 9.48
CA LYS A 128 -35.36 -11.07 9.47
C LYS A 128 -36.16 -11.31 10.75
N THR A 129 -35.69 -10.82 11.90
CA THR A 129 -36.43 -10.91 13.17
C THR A 129 -37.64 -9.96 13.14
N ILE A 130 -37.46 -8.72 12.68
CA ILE A 130 -38.53 -7.72 12.58
C ILE A 130 -39.61 -8.17 11.60
N SER A 131 -39.24 -8.73 10.45
CA SER A 131 -40.18 -9.26 9.45
C SER A 131 -40.89 -10.55 9.87
N LYS A 132 -40.53 -11.15 11.01
CA LYS A 132 -41.18 -12.34 11.58
C LYS A 132 -42.15 -11.99 12.72
N ILE A 133 -42.00 -10.80 13.30
CA ILE A 133 -42.83 -10.29 14.39
C ILE A 133 -44.04 -9.51 13.83
N ASN A 134 -44.02 -9.15 12.55
CA ASN A 134 -45.09 -8.50 11.80
C ASN A 134 -45.68 -9.46 10.77
#